data_AF-A0A1I5DS27-F1
#
_entry.id   AF-A0A1I5DS27-F1
#
_cell.length_a   1.000
_cell.length_b   1.000
_cell.length_c   1.000
_cell.angle_alpha   90.00
_cell.angle_beta   90.00
_cell.angle_gamma   90.00
#
_symmetry.space_group_name_H-M   'P 1'
#
loop_
_entity.id
_entity.type
_entity.pdbx_description
1 polymer ?
#
loop_
_entity_poly.entity_id
_entity_poly.type
_entity_poly.pdbx_seq_one_letter_code
_entity_poly.pdbx_strand_id
1 'polypeptide(L)'
;MRTREKKLYFFESTYNLYEQYKKINAQNPTKGFQLGYTIDGLEILEQLDYLFKKITISNNYFAEQNEILNKQFDAYRNHCLENNLDYIEYISEIQHEIPRTNHKKSDKFAFKAKLYSEMFYYKAFRLRNIIRYSGGLGKKFECEGIRNVRNILIEHPEKSGFIYIYSFGLGMKEIGPVLKTGNPENDKKFKDIGLFKNATEFKMNLEKILTDFIN
;
A
#
# COMPACT_ATOMS: atom_id res chain seq x y z
N MET A 1 31.98 18.00 -2.37
CA MET A 1 31.33 16.74 -1.93
C MET A 1 29.84 16.99 -1.76
N ARG A 2 28.99 16.51 -2.67
CA ARG A 2 27.53 16.54 -2.44
C ARG A 2 27.22 15.44 -1.43
N THR A 3 26.78 15.82 -0.24
CA THR A 3 26.16 14.92 0.73
C THR A 3 25.02 14.20 0.00
N ARG A 4 25.18 12.91 -0.30
CA ARG A 4 24.07 12.08 -0.76
C ARG A 4 23.05 12.11 0.38
N GLU A 5 21.91 12.77 0.18
CA GLU A 5 20.76 12.62 1.06
C GLU A 5 20.55 11.12 1.29
N LYS A 6 20.60 10.72 2.55
CA LYS A 6 20.33 9.34 2.95
C LYS A 6 18.86 9.11 2.62
N LYS A 7 18.58 8.45 1.49
CA LYS A 7 17.23 8.05 1.14
C LYS A 7 16.76 7.10 2.23
N LEU A 8 15.87 7.57 3.10
CA LEU A 8 15.17 6.69 4.03
C LEU A 8 14.24 5.80 3.20
N TYR A 9 14.55 4.51 3.19
CA TYR A 9 13.70 3.47 2.62
C TYR A 9 12.78 2.93 3.72
N PHE A 10 11.49 2.77 3.43
CA PHE A 10 10.50 2.23 4.36
C PHE A 10 10.91 0.83 4.88
N PHE A 11 11.51 0.00 4.04
CA PHE A 11 12.01 -1.33 4.40
C PHE A 11 13.51 -1.38 4.75
N GLU A 12 14.19 -0.26 5.01
CA GLU A 12 15.64 -0.24 5.25
C GLU A 12 16.07 -1.18 6.39
N SER A 13 15.41 -1.10 7.55
CA SER A 13 15.69 -1.97 8.70
C SER A 13 15.43 -3.44 8.39
N THR A 14 14.33 -3.72 7.68
CA THR A 14 13.95 -5.07 7.26
C THR A 14 14.97 -5.67 6.31
N TYR A 15 15.43 -4.88 5.33
CA TYR A 15 16.47 -5.28 4.39
C TYR A 15 17.76 -5.65 5.12
N ASN A 16 18.20 -4.82 6.06
CA ASN A 16 19.42 -5.06 6.83
C ASN A 16 19.33 -6.34 7.68
N LEU A 17 18.17 -6.60 8.30
CA LEU A 17 17.93 -7.86 9.03
C LEU A 17 17.95 -9.06 8.07
N TYR A 18 17.36 -8.93 6.88
CA TYR A 18 17.34 -10.02 5.91
C TYR A 18 18.73 -10.32 5.31
N GLU A 19 19.56 -9.29 5.11
CA GLU A 19 20.97 -9.44 4.77
C GLU A 19 21.76 -10.19 5.85
N GLN A 20 21.51 -9.89 7.14
CA GLN A 20 22.13 -10.62 8.25
C GLN A 20 21.69 -12.08 8.28
N TYR A 21 20.39 -12.34 8.13
CA TYR A 21 19.84 -13.69 7.99
C TYR A 21 20.53 -14.48 6.87
N LYS A 22 20.72 -13.86 5.69
CA LYS A 22 21.43 -14.46 4.56
C LYS A 22 22.88 -14.82 4.92
N LYS A 23 23.61 -13.90 5.56
CA LYS A 23 25.02 -14.10 5.95
C LYS A 23 25.17 -15.25 6.94
N ILE A 24 24.31 -15.32 7.96
CA ILE A 24 24.31 -16.39 8.95
C ILE A 24 24.07 -17.75 8.28
N ASN A 25 23.03 -17.84 7.43
CA ASN A 25 22.69 -19.10 6.75
C ASN A 25 23.67 -19.49 5.64
N ALA A 26 24.42 -18.55 5.06
CA ALA A 26 25.48 -18.88 4.12
C ALA A 26 26.65 -19.63 4.79
N GLN A 27 26.87 -19.39 6.09
CA GLN A 27 27.89 -20.08 6.87
C GLN A 27 27.35 -21.38 7.50
N ASN A 28 26.15 -21.31 8.08
CA ASN A 28 25.49 -22.45 8.74
C ASN A 28 24.02 -22.54 8.27
N PRO A 29 23.75 -23.24 7.15
CA PRO A 29 22.42 -23.30 6.58
C PRO A 29 21.40 -23.97 7.50
N THR A 30 20.32 -23.28 7.82
CA THR A 30 19.17 -23.92 8.49
C THR A 30 18.36 -24.77 7.52
N LYS A 31 17.61 -25.74 8.05
CA LYS A 31 16.82 -26.67 7.23
C LYS A 31 15.84 -25.91 6.34
N GLY A 32 15.93 -26.13 5.03
CA GLY A 32 15.06 -25.48 4.04
C GLY A 32 15.51 -24.08 3.62
N PHE A 33 16.66 -23.60 4.09
CA PHE A 33 17.30 -22.41 3.53
C PHE A 33 17.72 -22.69 2.09
N GLN A 34 17.44 -21.72 1.21
CA GLN A 34 17.96 -21.70 -0.15
C GLN A 34 18.45 -20.29 -0.47
N LEU A 35 19.72 -20.20 -0.91
CA LEU A 35 20.35 -18.92 -1.20
C LEU A 35 19.62 -18.16 -2.31
N GLY A 36 19.22 -18.85 -3.39
CA GLY A 36 18.50 -18.24 -4.51
C GLY A 36 17.21 -17.54 -4.08
N TYR A 37 16.37 -18.20 -3.28
CA TYR A 37 15.14 -17.57 -2.77
C TYR A 37 15.39 -16.42 -1.80
N THR A 38 16.52 -16.44 -1.07
CA THR A 38 16.89 -15.33 -0.19
C THR A 38 17.34 -14.11 -0.99
N ILE A 39 18.05 -14.32 -2.10
CA ILE A 39 18.40 -13.24 -3.05
C ILE A 39 17.13 -12.65 -3.67
N ASP A 40 16.23 -13.50 -4.17
CA ASP A 40 14.90 -13.07 -4.64
C ASP A 40 14.16 -12.24 -3.58
N GLY A 41 14.24 -12.66 -2.31
CA GLY A 41 13.58 -11.96 -1.21
C GLY A 41 14.10 -10.54 -0.99
N LEU A 42 15.42 -10.34 -1.09
CA LEU A 42 16.07 -9.03 -1.00
C LEU A 42 15.69 -8.13 -2.17
N GLU A 43 15.72 -8.66 -3.40
CA GLU A 43 15.27 -7.92 -4.59
C GLU A 43 13.80 -7.52 -4.48
N ILE A 44 12.94 -8.40 -3.94
CA ILE A 44 11.54 -8.07 -3.71
C ILE A 44 11.39 -6.96 -2.66
N LEU A 45 12.20 -6.93 -1.58
CA LEU A 45 12.15 -5.83 -0.62
C LEU A 45 12.49 -4.47 -1.27
N GLU A 46 13.49 -4.41 -2.15
CA GLU A 46 13.81 -3.20 -2.90
C GLU A 46 12.66 -2.75 -3.80
N GLN A 47 12.02 -3.71 -4.47
CA GLN A 47 10.83 -3.45 -5.29
C GLN A 47 9.65 -2.95 -4.45
N LEU A 48 9.42 -3.56 -3.28
CA LEU A 48 8.37 -3.13 -2.35
C LEU A 48 8.60 -1.71 -1.87
N ASP A 49 9.85 -1.34 -1.60
CA ASP A 49 10.20 0.01 -1.18
C ASP A 49 9.94 1.05 -2.29
N TYR A 50 10.38 0.74 -3.51
CA TYR A 50 10.08 1.56 -4.68
C TYR A 50 8.56 1.75 -4.86
N LEU A 51 7.79 0.66 -4.78
CA LEU A 51 6.34 0.68 -4.95
C LEU A 51 5.69 1.50 -3.84
N PHE A 52 6.06 1.27 -2.58
CA PHE A 52 5.57 2.03 -1.43
C PHE A 52 5.76 3.53 -1.64
N LYS A 53 6.97 3.95 -2.02
CA LYS A 53 7.27 5.36 -2.33
C LYS A 53 6.38 5.93 -3.44
N LYS A 54 6.18 5.19 -4.54
CA LYS A 54 5.34 5.65 -5.66
C LYS A 54 3.87 5.76 -5.28
N ILE A 55 3.40 4.84 -4.46
CA ILE A 55 2.04 4.86 -3.90
C ILE A 55 1.88 6.06 -2.97
N THR A 56 2.84 6.33 -2.07
CA THR A 56 2.82 7.49 -1.18
C THR A 56 2.73 8.80 -1.94
N ILE A 57 3.56 8.99 -2.97
CA ILE A 57 3.50 10.19 -3.81
C ILE A 57 2.11 10.34 -4.44
N SER A 58 1.54 9.24 -4.95
CA SER A 58 0.25 9.29 -5.63
C SER A 58 -0.91 9.51 -4.67
N ASN A 59 -0.90 8.88 -3.49
CA ASN A 59 -1.91 9.06 -2.46
C ASN A 59 -1.87 10.47 -1.86
N ASN A 60 -0.67 11.01 -1.63
CA ASN A 60 -0.50 12.36 -1.10
C ASN A 60 -1.02 13.41 -2.07
N TYR A 61 -0.86 13.21 -3.38
CA TYR A 61 -1.48 14.08 -4.38
C TYR A 61 -3.00 14.20 -4.14
N PHE A 62 -3.72 13.08 -4.00
CA PHE A 62 -5.16 13.12 -3.74
C PHE A 62 -5.51 13.69 -2.37
N ALA A 63 -4.72 13.38 -1.34
CA ALA A 63 -4.95 13.95 -0.02
C ALA A 63 -4.81 15.48 -0.01
N GLU A 64 -3.80 16.02 -0.71
CA GLU A 64 -3.62 17.46 -0.88
C GLU A 64 -4.77 18.08 -1.68
N GLN A 65 -5.25 17.44 -2.75
CA GLN A 65 -6.42 17.93 -3.48
C GLN A 65 -7.68 17.94 -2.60
N ASN A 66 -7.90 16.89 -1.80
CA ASN A 66 -9.02 16.81 -0.87
C ASN A 66 -8.94 17.89 0.23
N GLU A 67 -7.74 18.16 0.76
CA GLU A 67 -7.52 19.23 1.73
C GLU A 67 -7.85 20.61 1.16
N ILE A 68 -7.47 20.88 -0.10
CA ILE A 68 -7.80 22.13 -0.80
C ILE A 68 -9.31 22.25 -0.99
N LEU A 69 -9.95 21.17 -1.48
CA LEU A 69 -11.38 21.15 -1.75
C LEU A 69 -12.21 21.33 -0.47
N ASN A 70 -11.83 20.66 0.62
CA ASN A 70 -12.50 20.80 1.91
C ASN A 70 -12.43 22.25 2.43
N LYS A 71 -11.26 22.90 2.35
CA LYS A 71 -11.12 24.32 2.74
C LYS A 71 -12.02 25.24 1.93
N GLN A 72 -12.22 24.95 0.64
CA GLN A 72 -13.14 25.71 -0.21
C GLN A 72 -14.59 25.50 0.21
N PHE A 73 -15.01 24.24 0.43
CA PHE A 73 -16.35 23.95 0.91
C PHE A 73 -16.63 24.57 2.28
N ASP A 74 -15.66 24.57 3.19
CA ASP A 74 -15.79 25.24 4.48
C ASP A 74 -15.95 26.75 4.32
N ALA A 75 -15.19 27.38 3.43
CA ALA A 75 -15.33 28.80 3.12
C ALA A 75 -16.72 29.14 2.54
N TYR A 76 -17.21 28.34 1.59
CA TYR A 76 -18.56 28.53 1.02
C TYR A 76 -19.65 28.34 2.06
N ARG A 77 -19.51 27.32 2.91
CA ARG A 77 -20.46 27.06 4.00
C ARG A 77 -20.51 28.25 4.97
N ASN A 78 -19.36 28.78 5.37
CA ASN A 78 -19.30 29.94 6.25
C ASN A 78 -19.91 31.18 5.60
N HIS A 79 -19.62 31.43 4.33
CA HIS A 79 -20.22 32.53 3.58
C HIS A 79 -21.76 32.43 3.52
N CYS A 80 -22.31 31.24 3.26
CA CYS A 80 -23.76 31.03 3.25
C CYS A 80 -24.37 31.30 4.62
N LEU A 81 -23.72 30.85 5.70
CA LEU A 81 -24.18 31.09 7.07
C LEU A 81 -24.15 32.59 7.43
N GLU A 82 -23.09 33.31 7.06
CA GLU A 82 -22.94 34.74 7.33
C GLU A 82 -23.95 35.60 6.57
N ASN A 83 -24.38 35.15 5.39
CA ASN A 83 -25.29 35.89 4.50
C ASN A 83 -26.73 35.32 4.51
N ASN A 84 -27.02 34.33 5.37
CA ASN A 84 -28.31 33.64 5.45
C ASN A 84 -28.78 33.09 4.08
N LEU A 85 -27.85 32.55 3.30
CA LEU A 85 -28.10 31.92 2.00
C LEU A 85 -28.35 30.42 2.17
N ASP A 86 -29.18 29.85 1.30
CA ASP A 86 -29.27 28.39 1.17
C ASP A 86 -27.98 27.83 0.55
N TYR A 87 -27.35 26.89 1.25
CA TYR A 87 -26.07 26.33 0.84
C TYR A 87 -26.16 25.54 -0.48
N ILE A 88 -27.26 24.82 -0.71
CA ILE A 88 -27.43 23.98 -1.88
C ILE A 88 -27.61 24.87 -3.12
N GLU A 89 -28.45 25.89 -3.01
CA GLU A 89 -28.70 26.86 -4.06
C GLU A 89 -27.41 27.61 -4.43
N TYR A 90 -26.70 28.14 -3.44
CA TYR A 90 -25.44 28.87 -3.65
C TYR A 90 -24.37 28.02 -4.35
N ILE A 91 -24.14 26.77 -3.90
CA ILE A 91 -23.17 25.87 -4.54
C ILE A 91 -23.55 25.56 -6.00
N SER A 92 -24.85 25.39 -6.28
CA SER A 92 -25.35 25.15 -7.63
C SER A 92 -25.04 26.33 -8.58
N GLU A 93 -25.13 27.56 -8.07
CA GLU A 93 -24.79 28.77 -8.83
C GLU A 93 -23.29 28.84 -9.13
N ILE A 94 -22.43 28.64 -8.13
CA ILE A 94 -20.97 28.80 -8.28
C ILE A 94 -20.25 27.53 -8.76
N GLN A 95 -20.97 26.48 -9.15
CA GLN A 95 -20.37 25.19 -9.54
C GLN A 95 -19.31 25.30 -10.67
N HIS A 96 -19.43 26.35 -11.49
CA HIS A 96 -18.53 26.63 -12.60
C HIS A 96 -17.22 27.29 -12.15
N GLU A 97 -17.21 27.91 -10.97
CA GLU A 97 -16.04 28.52 -10.33
C GLU A 97 -15.24 27.52 -9.49
N ILE A 98 -15.84 26.39 -9.10
CA ILE A 98 -15.15 25.32 -8.37
C ILE A 98 -13.99 24.81 -9.24
N PRO A 99 -12.72 24.94 -8.79
CA PRO A 99 -11.58 24.55 -9.58
C PRO A 99 -11.67 23.07 -9.97
N ARG A 100 -11.87 22.82 -11.26
CA ARG A 100 -11.82 21.45 -11.76
C ARG A 100 -10.39 20.97 -11.62
N THR A 101 -10.20 19.91 -10.84
CA THR A 101 -8.89 19.23 -10.82
C THR A 101 -8.48 18.91 -12.24
N ASN A 102 -7.18 18.99 -12.54
CA ASN A 102 -6.67 18.65 -13.86
C ASN A 102 -6.95 17.16 -14.12
N HIS A 103 -8.07 16.87 -14.77
CA HIS A 103 -8.60 15.51 -14.94
C HIS A 103 -7.53 14.56 -15.49
N LYS A 104 -6.79 14.97 -16.51
CA LYS A 104 -5.68 14.16 -17.08
C LYS A 104 -4.58 13.84 -16.06
N LYS A 105 -4.24 14.80 -15.19
CA LYS A 105 -3.26 14.60 -14.13
C LYS A 105 -3.82 13.68 -13.04
N SER A 106 -5.05 13.91 -12.60
CA SER A 106 -5.76 13.06 -11.63
C SER A 106 -5.86 11.62 -12.12
N ASP A 107 -6.29 11.40 -13.35
CA ASP A 107 -6.41 10.06 -13.95
C ASP A 107 -5.06 9.34 -13.98
N LYS A 108 -3.99 10.07 -14.32
CA LYS A 108 -2.63 9.52 -14.31
C LYS A 108 -2.18 9.11 -12.91
N PHE A 109 -2.49 9.89 -11.88
CA PHE A 109 -2.18 9.55 -10.49
C PHE A 109 -3.04 8.40 -9.98
N ALA A 110 -4.33 8.38 -10.30
CA ALA A 110 -5.26 7.31 -9.94
C ALA A 110 -4.81 5.97 -10.54
N PHE A 111 -4.51 5.97 -11.85
CA PHE A 111 -4.01 4.79 -12.55
C PHE A 111 -2.72 4.26 -11.92
N LYS A 112 -1.75 5.14 -11.66
CA LYS A 112 -0.48 4.76 -11.01
C LYS A 112 -0.68 4.22 -9.61
N ALA A 113 -1.51 4.87 -8.81
CA ALA A 113 -1.80 4.41 -7.45
C ALA A 113 -2.40 3.00 -7.49
N LYS A 114 -3.39 2.77 -8.35
CA LYS A 114 -4.01 1.45 -8.52
C LYS A 114 -3.00 0.38 -8.96
N LEU A 115 -2.29 0.64 -10.06
CA LEU A 115 -1.30 -0.29 -10.61
C LEU A 115 -0.21 -0.64 -9.58
N TYR A 116 0.36 0.36 -8.92
CA TYR A 116 1.43 0.11 -7.95
C TYR A 116 0.92 -0.57 -6.69
N SER A 117 -0.29 -0.27 -6.23
CA SER A 117 -0.92 -0.99 -5.11
C SER A 117 -1.09 -2.47 -5.42
N GLU A 118 -1.63 -2.83 -6.59
CA GLU A 118 -1.78 -4.22 -7.01
C GLU A 118 -0.42 -4.93 -7.11
N MET A 119 0.58 -4.27 -7.72
CA MET A 119 1.95 -4.80 -7.79
C MET A 119 2.56 -4.99 -6.40
N PHE A 120 2.31 -4.07 -5.46
CA PHE A 120 2.82 -4.16 -4.09
C PHE A 120 2.27 -5.42 -3.40
N TYR A 121 0.95 -5.62 -3.41
CA TYR A 121 0.33 -6.80 -2.80
C TYR A 121 0.80 -8.10 -3.46
N TYR A 122 0.96 -8.10 -4.79
CA TYR A 122 1.49 -9.25 -5.52
C TYR A 122 2.91 -9.61 -5.04
N LYS A 123 3.80 -8.62 -4.98
CA LYS A 123 5.21 -8.80 -4.57
C LYS A 123 5.32 -9.19 -3.09
N ALA A 124 4.57 -8.54 -2.21
CA ALA A 124 4.55 -8.83 -0.78
C ALA A 124 4.05 -10.25 -0.51
N PHE A 125 3.03 -10.71 -1.24
CA PHE A 125 2.55 -12.08 -1.15
C PHE A 125 3.58 -13.11 -1.66
N ARG A 126 4.31 -12.81 -2.74
CA ARG A 126 5.41 -13.68 -3.20
C ARG A 126 6.51 -13.78 -2.15
N LEU A 127 6.91 -12.66 -1.55
CA LEU A 127 7.90 -12.66 -0.48
C LEU A 127 7.45 -13.46 0.73
N ARG A 128 6.19 -13.29 1.14
CA ARG A 128 5.55 -14.12 2.17
C ARG A 128 5.68 -15.61 1.88
N ASN A 129 5.42 -16.04 0.64
CA ASN A 129 5.55 -17.45 0.27
C ASN A 129 7.00 -17.93 0.31
N ILE A 130 7.96 -17.11 -0.15
CA ILE A 130 9.39 -17.41 -0.03
C ILE A 130 9.76 -17.65 1.44
N ILE A 131 9.38 -16.75 2.34
CA ILE A 131 9.68 -16.86 3.78
C ILE A 131 9.07 -18.14 4.36
N ARG A 132 7.78 -18.40 4.05
CA ARG A 132 7.05 -19.54 4.61
C ARG A 132 7.52 -20.91 4.12
N TYR A 133 7.96 -21.01 2.87
CA TYR A 133 8.16 -22.30 2.21
C TYR A 133 9.59 -22.58 1.78
N SER A 134 10.44 -21.57 1.68
CA SER A 134 11.74 -21.73 1.02
C SER A 134 12.89 -20.93 1.63
N GLY A 135 12.63 -20.25 2.75
CA GLY A 135 13.57 -19.35 3.39
C GLY A 135 13.89 -19.70 4.83
N GLY A 136 13.79 -20.97 5.26
CA GLY A 136 14.23 -21.46 6.60
C GLY A 136 13.55 -20.86 7.85
N LEU A 137 12.84 -19.73 7.74
CA LEU A 137 12.18 -18.98 8.81
C LEU A 137 10.83 -19.62 9.22
N GLY A 138 10.29 -20.48 8.36
CA GLY A 138 9.21 -21.40 8.71
C GLY A 138 7.79 -20.88 8.46
N LYS A 139 6.84 -21.81 8.59
CA LYS A 139 5.42 -21.60 8.22
C LYS A 139 4.64 -20.65 9.16
N LYS A 140 5.27 -20.18 10.23
CA LYS A 140 4.66 -19.30 11.24
C LYS A 140 4.59 -17.84 10.80
N PHE A 141 5.37 -17.43 9.80
CA PHE A 141 5.27 -16.07 9.26
C PHE A 141 3.88 -15.85 8.62
N GLU A 142 3.18 -14.83 9.10
CA GLU A 142 1.87 -14.45 8.61
C GLU A 142 1.76 -12.92 8.48
N CYS A 143 0.96 -12.49 7.51
CA CYS A 143 0.62 -11.09 7.27
C CYS A 143 -0.78 -11.09 6.68
N GLU A 144 -1.77 -10.96 7.54
CA GLU A 144 -3.17 -11.18 7.21
C GLU A 144 -3.66 -10.13 6.21
N GLY A 145 -3.26 -8.87 6.38
CA GLY A 145 -3.57 -7.81 5.44
C GLY A 145 -3.14 -8.14 4.01
N ILE A 146 -1.87 -8.54 3.83
CA ILE A 146 -1.33 -8.92 2.52
C ILE A 146 -2.03 -10.17 1.97
N ARG A 147 -2.20 -11.22 2.79
CA ARG A 147 -2.84 -12.47 2.39
C ARG A 147 -4.28 -12.25 1.96
N ASN A 148 -5.07 -11.57 2.79
CA ASN A 148 -6.50 -11.39 2.57
C ASN A 148 -6.75 -10.46 1.38
N VAL A 149 -6.04 -9.35 1.27
CA VAL A 149 -6.14 -8.48 0.08
C VAL A 149 -5.81 -9.27 -1.18
N ARG A 150 -4.70 -10.01 -1.19
CA ARG A 150 -4.31 -10.78 -2.38
C ARG A 150 -5.36 -11.82 -2.75
N ASN A 151 -5.85 -12.59 -1.78
CA ASN A 151 -6.73 -13.75 -2.01
C ASN A 151 -8.20 -13.40 -2.25
N ILE A 152 -8.68 -12.29 -1.67
CA ILE A 152 -10.12 -11.96 -1.64
C ILE A 152 -10.42 -10.79 -2.59
N LEU A 153 -9.49 -9.85 -2.75
CA LEU A 153 -9.74 -8.57 -3.41
C LEU A 153 -9.02 -8.41 -4.76
N ILE A 154 -7.96 -9.16 -5.04
CA ILE A 154 -7.21 -9.06 -6.30
C ILE A 154 -7.45 -10.31 -7.16
N GLU A 155 -7.74 -10.09 -8.43
CA GLU A 155 -7.93 -11.16 -9.41
C GLU A 155 -6.71 -12.09 -9.51
N HIS A 156 -6.97 -13.37 -9.70
CA HIS A 156 -5.94 -14.38 -9.91
C HIS A 156 -6.14 -15.01 -11.28
N PRO A 157 -5.19 -14.86 -12.23
CA PRO A 157 -5.33 -15.48 -13.54
C PRO A 157 -5.40 -17.02 -13.47
N GLU A 158 -4.91 -17.60 -12.37
CA GLU A 158 -4.83 -19.05 -12.16
C GLU A 158 -6.08 -19.66 -11.50
N LYS A 159 -7.06 -18.84 -11.08
CA LYS A 159 -8.28 -19.34 -10.43
C LYS A 159 -9.50 -18.92 -11.25
N SER A 160 -10.36 -19.87 -11.58
CA SER A 160 -11.70 -19.60 -12.13
C SER A 160 -12.58 -18.97 -11.04
N GLY A 161 -12.48 -17.65 -10.88
CA GLY A 161 -13.26 -16.90 -9.92
C GLY A 161 -13.30 -15.42 -10.28
N PHE A 162 -14.50 -14.88 -10.41
CA PHE A 162 -14.75 -13.48 -10.73
C PHE A 162 -14.46 -12.57 -9.52
N ILE A 163 -13.18 -12.35 -9.22
CA ILE A 163 -12.76 -11.32 -8.25
C ILE A 163 -12.48 -10.04 -9.04
N TYR A 164 -13.47 -9.15 -9.11
CA TYR A 164 -13.32 -7.83 -9.71
C TYR A 164 -13.04 -6.79 -8.63
N ILE A 165 -11.94 -6.04 -8.78
CA ILE A 165 -11.72 -4.78 -8.04
C ILE A 165 -12.73 -3.78 -8.58
N TYR A 166 -13.76 -3.51 -7.79
CA TYR A 166 -14.86 -2.63 -8.19
C TYR A 166 -14.62 -1.18 -7.75
N SER A 167 -13.95 -1.00 -6.61
CA SER A 167 -13.66 0.33 -6.09
C SER A 167 -12.25 0.42 -5.51
N PHE A 168 -11.65 1.59 -5.74
CA PHE A 168 -10.31 1.94 -5.32
C PHE A 168 -10.38 3.29 -4.59
N GLY A 169 -10.11 3.29 -3.28
CA GLY A 169 -10.14 4.48 -2.45
C GLY A 169 -8.77 5.12 -2.31
N LEU A 170 -8.72 6.46 -2.35
CA LEU A 170 -7.50 7.27 -2.20
C LEU A 170 -7.75 8.49 -1.32
N GLY A 171 -6.67 9.09 -0.82
CA GLY A 171 -6.71 10.44 -0.25
C GLY A 171 -6.66 10.52 1.28
N MET A 172 -6.55 9.39 1.98
CA MET A 172 -6.23 9.37 3.41
C MET A 172 -4.73 9.10 3.60
N LYS A 173 -3.97 10.10 4.08
CA LYS A 173 -2.49 10.02 4.18
C LYS A 173 -2.00 8.87 5.06
N GLU A 174 -2.70 8.61 6.17
CA GLU A 174 -2.27 7.63 7.18
C GLU A 174 -2.61 6.18 6.84
N ILE A 175 -3.61 5.99 5.98
CA ILE A 175 -4.19 4.69 5.65
C ILE A 175 -3.62 4.20 4.30
N GLY A 176 -3.40 5.13 3.38
CA GLY A 176 -3.03 4.81 2.01
C GLY A 176 -4.23 4.32 1.19
N PRO A 177 -3.97 3.79 -0.02
CA PRO A 177 -5.04 3.29 -0.86
C PRO A 177 -5.79 2.10 -0.25
N VAL A 178 -7.08 1.99 -0.56
CA VAL A 178 -7.97 0.92 -0.07
C VAL A 178 -8.60 0.22 -1.27
N LEU A 179 -8.56 -1.11 -1.28
CA LEU A 179 -9.27 -1.93 -2.27
C LEU A 179 -10.65 -2.36 -1.75
N LYS A 180 -11.65 -2.32 -2.63
CA LYS A 180 -12.96 -2.92 -2.40
C LYS A 180 -13.37 -3.76 -3.59
N THR A 181 -13.98 -4.90 -3.31
CA THR A 181 -14.47 -5.80 -4.36
C THR A 181 -15.88 -5.40 -4.80
N GLY A 182 -16.30 -5.83 -5.98
CA GLY A 182 -17.69 -5.67 -6.44
C GLY A 182 -18.65 -6.68 -5.83
N ASN A 183 -18.14 -7.64 -5.07
CA ASN A 183 -18.93 -8.69 -4.45
C ASN A 183 -19.18 -8.37 -2.96
N PRO A 184 -20.42 -8.03 -2.55
CA PRO A 184 -20.73 -7.71 -1.16
C PRO A 184 -20.36 -8.80 -0.16
N GLU A 185 -20.39 -10.08 -0.56
CA GLU A 185 -20.01 -11.19 0.31
C GLU A 185 -18.52 -11.21 0.65
N ASN A 186 -17.68 -10.75 -0.28
CA ASN A 186 -16.24 -10.65 -0.05
C ASN A 186 -15.92 -9.43 0.85
N ASP A 187 -16.62 -8.31 0.68
CA ASP A 187 -16.50 -7.14 1.57
C ASP A 187 -16.93 -7.46 3.01
N LYS A 188 -17.92 -8.34 3.21
CA LYS A 188 -18.29 -8.85 4.54
C LYS A 188 -17.20 -9.72 5.17
N LYS A 189 -16.48 -10.51 4.35
CA LYS A 189 -15.41 -11.41 4.82
C LYS A 189 -14.15 -10.67 5.21
N PHE A 190 -13.78 -9.64 4.45
CA PHE A 190 -12.58 -8.88 4.70
C PHE A 190 -12.72 -7.45 4.16
N LYS A 191 -12.52 -6.50 5.06
CA LYS A 191 -12.44 -5.08 4.73
C LYS A 191 -10.97 -4.65 4.73
N ASP A 192 -10.49 -4.21 3.58
CA ASP A 192 -9.13 -3.66 3.49
C ASP A 192 -8.99 -2.43 4.40
N ILE A 193 -8.04 -2.50 5.33
CA ILE A 193 -7.72 -1.42 6.27
C ILE A 193 -6.75 -0.38 5.68
N GLY A 194 -6.33 -0.57 4.43
CA GLY A 194 -5.47 0.34 3.68
C GLY A 194 -4.02 -0.12 3.58
N LEU A 195 -3.42 0.15 2.42
CA LEU A 195 -2.10 -0.36 2.05
C LEU A 195 -1.01 0.00 3.04
N PHE A 196 -1.00 1.21 3.61
CA PHE A 196 0.07 1.60 4.53
C PHE A 196 0.00 0.82 5.84
N LYS A 197 -1.22 0.57 6.35
CA LYS A 197 -1.41 -0.27 7.53
C LYS A 197 -0.99 -1.72 7.26
N ASN A 198 -1.40 -2.28 6.12
CA ASN A 198 -1.00 -3.63 5.72
C ASN A 198 0.52 -3.75 5.48
N ALA A 199 1.17 -2.73 4.91
CA ALA A 199 2.61 -2.69 4.71
C ALA A 199 3.38 -2.61 6.04
N THR A 200 2.89 -1.82 7.00
CA THR A 200 3.44 -1.76 8.35
C THR A 200 3.30 -3.10 9.08
N GLU A 201 2.14 -3.75 9.01
CA GLU A 201 1.93 -5.09 9.56
C GLU A 201 2.95 -6.08 8.95
N PHE A 202 3.07 -6.10 7.63
CA PHE A 202 4.03 -6.94 6.92
C PHE A 202 5.47 -6.69 7.38
N LYS A 203 5.89 -5.42 7.45
CA LYS A 203 7.21 -5.00 7.93
C LYS A 203 7.46 -5.51 9.34
N MET A 204 6.58 -5.22 10.28
CA MET A 204 6.75 -5.57 11.69
C MET A 204 6.83 -7.09 11.88
N ASN A 205 5.98 -7.86 11.21
CA ASN A 205 6.00 -9.31 11.33
C ASN A 205 7.28 -9.92 10.74
N LEU A 206 7.79 -9.34 9.64
CA LEU A 206 9.02 -9.81 9.01
C LEU A 206 10.25 -9.47 9.85
N GLU A 207 10.30 -8.25 10.38
CA GLU A 207 11.37 -7.84 11.29
C GLU A 207 11.39 -8.72 12.54
N LYS A 208 10.21 -9.01 13.11
CA LYS A 208 10.11 -9.90 14.27
C LYS A 208 10.71 -11.27 13.99
N ILE A 209 10.30 -11.95 12.91
CA ILE A 209 10.78 -13.31 12.65
C ILE A 209 12.28 -13.34 12.28
N LEU A 210 12.80 -12.28 11.65
CA LEU A 210 14.22 -12.17 11.37
C LEU A 210 15.02 -11.92 12.66
N THR A 211 14.56 -11.05 13.54
CA THR A 211 15.19 -10.79 14.83
C THR A 211 15.18 -12.03 15.73
N ASP A 212 14.04 -12.73 15.80
CA ASP A 212 13.90 -13.99 16.54
C ASP A 212 14.83 -15.10 16.01
N PHE A 213 15.25 -15.02 14.74
CA PHE A 213 16.22 -15.95 14.16
C PHE A 213 17.67 -15.54 14.44
N ILE A 214 17.97 -14.25 14.42
CA ILE A 214 19.32 -13.71 14.55
C ILE A 214 19.82 -13.80 16.00
N ASN A 215 18.93 -13.61 16.96
CA ASN A 215 19.21 -13.69 18.39
C ASN A 215 19.12 -15.12 18.93
#